data_AF-A0A958Z869-F1
#
_entry.id   AF-A0A958Z869-F1
#
_cell.length_a   1.000
_cell.length_b   1.000
_cell.length_c   1.000
_cell.angle_alpha   90.00
_cell.angle_beta   90.00
_cell.angle_gamma   90.00
#
_symmetry.space_group_name_H-M   'P 1'
#
loop_
_entity.id
_entity.type
_entity.pdbx_description
1 polymer ?
#
loop_
_entity_poly.entity_id
_entity_poly.type
_entity_poly.pdbx_seq_one_letter_code
_entity_poly.pdbx_strand_id
1 'polypeptide(L)'
;HFIDCGGTVRHEEVVNFQLWDANDYNHRLHPEKLVHIINLSDKTLDLGDLEIEVEYQGLTIQKFGLDFDGKNFLLTTKKTDCLAKDNCGIPKEKTKVKLSDLANEPCCSEDGNCC
;
A
#
# COMPACT_ATOMS: atom_id res chain seq x y z
N HIS A 1 14.92 -1.75 -3.56
CA HIS A 1 15.58 -1.00 -2.45
C HIS A 1 15.41 0.49 -2.67
N PHE A 2 15.13 1.24 -1.60
CA PHE A 2 15.06 2.71 -1.62
C PHE A 2 15.47 3.27 -0.26
N ILE A 3 15.66 4.59 -0.15
CA ILE A 3 15.98 5.28 1.10
C ILE A 3 14.82 6.21 1.43
N ASP A 4 14.28 6.12 2.64
CA ASP A 4 13.26 7.06 3.10
C ASP A 4 13.87 8.41 3.52
N CYS A 5 13.03 9.44 3.72
CA CYS A 5 13.50 10.77 4.12
C CYS A 5 14.28 10.78 5.45
N GLY A 6 14.19 9.72 6.25
CA GLY A 6 14.95 9.55 7.49
C GLY A 6 16.30 8.86 7.30
N GLY A 7 16.69 8.55 6.07
CA GLY A 7 17.95 7.87 5.77
C GLY A 7 17.91 6.36 6.00
N THR A 8 16.74 5.77 6.28
CA THR A 8 16.64 4.32 6.48
C THR A 8 16.52 3.63 5.13
N VAL A 9 17.39 2.65 4.89
CA VAL A 9 17.30 1.78 3.71
C VAL A 9 16.09 0.86 3.87
N ARG A 10 15.23 0.84 2.86
CA ARG A 10 14.03 0.01 2.79
C ARG A 10 14.13 -0.97 1.62
N HIS A 11 13.47 -2.10 1.78
CA HIS A 11 13.27 -3.08 0.75
C HIS A 11 11.78 -3.21 0.45
N GLU A 12 11.44 -3.25 -0.83
CA GLU A 12 10.09 -3.52 -1.32
C GLU A 12 10.26 -4.52 -2.46
N GLU A 13 9.44 -5.56 -2.42
CA GLU A 13 9.41 -6.64 -3.38
C GLU A 13 7.96 -6.89 -3.76
N VAL A 14 7.66 -6.77 -5.05
CA VAL A 14 6.31 -6.90 -5.61
C VAL A 14 6.42 -7.51 -7.00
N VAL A 15 5.38 -8.23 -7.42
CA VAL A 15 5.23 -8.66 -8.82
C VAL A 15 4.57 -7.55 -9.60
N ASN A 16 5.19 -7.09 -10.68
CA ASN A 16 4.66 -6.01 -11.50
C ASN A 16 4.09 -6.52 -12.83
N PHE A 17 2.80 -6.25 -13.09
CA PHE A 17 2.20 -6.40 -14.41
C PHE A 17 2.18 -5.06 -15.13
N GLN A 18 2.88 -4.98 -16.25
CA GLN A 18 2.85 -3.79 -17.11
C GLN A 18 1.82 -3.99 -18.22
N LEU A 19 0.79 -3.15 -18.22
CA LEU A 19 -0.23 -3.12 -19.25
C LEU A 19 0.03 -1.95 -20.19
N TRP A 20 0.33 -2.28 -21.45
CA TRP A 20 0.45 -1.31 -22.52
C TRP A 20 -0.70 -1.49 -23.50
N ASP A 21 -1.43 -0.40 -23.74
CA ASP A 21 -2.53 -0.36 -24.71
C ASP A 21 -1.99 0.18 -26.03
N ALA A 22 -2.05 -0.66 -27.08
CA ALA A 22 -1.79 -0.25 -28.44
C ALA A 22 -3.11 0.24 -29.06
N ASN A 23 -3.08 1.23 -29.96
CA ASN A 23 -4.25 1.68 -30.73
C ASN A 23 -4.89 0.61 -31.65
N ASP A 24 -4.54 -0.67 -31.50
CA ASP A 24 -5.13 -1.79 -32.21
C ASP A 24 -6.04 -2.61 -31.29
N TYR A 25 -7.34 -2.38 -31.43
CA TYR A 25 -8.41 -3.05 -30.71
C TYR A 25 -8.50 -4.57 -30.97
N ASN A 26 -7.81 -5.09 -31.98
CA ASN A 26 -7.77 -6.52 -32.29
C ASN A 26 -6.65 -7.26 -31.54
N HIS A 27 -5.66 -6.54 -30.98
CA HIS A 27 -4.60 -7.14 -30.18
C HIS A 27 -5.06 -7.34 -28.72
N ARG A 28 -6.02 -8.24 -28.52
CA ARG A 28 -6.45 -8.65 -27.17
C ARG A 28 -5.56 -9.78 -26.67
N LEU A 29 -5.15 -9.68 -25.41
CA LEU A 29 -4.50 -10.79 -24.72
C LEU A 29 -5.55 -11.83 -24.36
N HIS A 30 -5.51 -12.98 -25.03
CA HIS A 30 -6.39 -14.10 -24.69
C HIS A 30 -6.09 -14.65 -23.28
N PRO A 31 -7.11 -15.07 -22.51
CA PRO A 31 -6.91 -15.57 -21.14
C PRO A 31 -5.89 -16.71 -21.02
N GLU A 32 -5.90 -17.65 -21.98
CA GLU A 32 -4.95 -18.77 -22.00
C GLU A 32 -3.50 -18.32 -22.11
N LYS A 33 -3.25 -17.28 -22.94
CA LYS A 33 -1.92 -16.70 -23.11
C LYS A 33 -1.47 -15.97 -21.85
N LEU A 34 -2.38 -15.26 -21.17
CA LEU A 34 -2.10 -14.61 -19.89
C LEU A 34 -1.71 -15.65 -18.82
N VAL A 35 -2.52 -16.71 -18.65
CA VAL A 35 -2.23 -17.79 -17.69
C VAL A 35 -0.88 -18.45 -17.99
N HIS A 36 -0.56 -18.66 -19.27
CA HIS A 36 0.74 -19.18 -19.68
C HIS A 36 1.90 -18.25 -19.28
N ILE A 37 1.76 -16.94 -19.51
CA ILE A 37 2.77 -15.95 -19.11
C ILE A 37 2.98 -15.97 -17.60
N ILE A 38 1.91 -15.99 -16.80
CA ILE A 38 2.00 -16.02 -15.33
C ILE A 38 2.77 -17.26 -14.87
N ASN A 39 2.40 -18.44 -15.38
CA ASN A 39 3.07 -19.70 -15.02
C ASN A 39 4.54 -19.73 -15.46
N LEU A 40 4.87 -19.13 -16.59
CA LEU A 40 6.25 -19.03 -17.07
C LEU A 40 7.06 -18.10 -16.18
N SER A 41 6.51 -16.94 -15.84
CA SER A 41 7.13 -15.96 -14.95
C SER A 41 7.38 -16.55 -13.56
N ASP A 42 6.38 -17.20 -12.97
CA ASP A 42 6.50 -17.86 -11.67
C ASP A 42 7.64 -18.89 -11.65
N LYS A 43 7.69 -19.79 -12.64
CA LYS A 43 8.75 -20.80 -12.76
C LYS A 43 10.14 -20.23 -13.01
N THR A 44 10.23 -19.11 -13.73
CA THR A 44 11.52 -18.55 -14.15
C THR A 44 12.11 -17.61 -13.10
N LEU A 45 11.24 -16.87 -12.41
CA LEU A 45 11.61 -15.82 -11.47
C LEU A 45 11.45 -16.21 -10.01
N ASP A 46 10.84 -17.38 -9.72
CA ASP A 46 10.57 -17.88 -8.37
C ASP A 46 9.82 -16.84 -7.52
N LEU A 47 8.66 -16.41 -8.03
CA LEU A 47 7.97 -15.20 -7.57
C LEU A 47 7.38 -15.33 -6.16
N GLY A 48 7.25 -16.53 -5.60
CA GLY A 48 6.71 -16.73 -4.26
C GLY A 48 5.30 -16.16 -4.08
N ASP A 49 4.97 -15.75 -2.85
CA ASP A 49 3.69 -15.12 -2.50
C ASP A 49 3.88 -13.61 -2.31
N LEU A 50 4.15 -12.92 -3.42
CA LEU A 50 4.36 -11.48 -3.46
C LEU A 50 3.08 -10.73 -3.86
N GLU A 51 2.91 -9.52 -3.33
CA GLU A 51 1.82 -8.64 -3.76
C GLU A 51 1.96 -8.26 -5.24
N ILE A 52 0.82 -8.21 -5.92
CA ILE A 52 0.75 -7.81 -7.33
C ILE A 52 0.50 -6.30 -7.42
N GLU A 53 1.34 -5.63 -8.20
CA GLU A 53 1.15 -4.26 -8.65
C GLU A 53 0.90 -4.23 -10.16
N VAL A 54 -0.03 -3.39 -10.61
CA VAL A 54 -0.31 -3.17 -12.03
C VAL A 54 0.14 -1.77 -12.43
N GLU A 55 1.02 -1.69 -13.42
CA GLU A 55 1.37 -0.46 -14.11
C GLU A 55 0.49 -0.29 -15.35
N TYR A 56 -0.17 0.87 -15.44
CA TYR A 56 -0.99 1.24 -16.57
C TYR A 56 -0.61 2.63 -17.11
N GLN A 57 -0.59 2.75 -18.43
CA GLN A 57 -0.23 3.99 -19.11
C GLN A 57 -1.39 5.00 -19.10
N GLY A 58 -1.21 6.14 -18.42
CA GLY A 58 -2.09 7.32 -18.54
C GLY A 58 -1.32 8.53 -19.07
N LEU A 59 -1.46 9.69 -18.42
CA LEU A 59 -0.56 10.83 -18.65
C LEU A 59 0.88 10.51 -18.19
N THR A 60 1.00 9.75 -17.11
CA THR A 60 2.24 9.16 -16.60
C THR A 60 2.01 7.66 -16.36
N ILE A 61 3.06 6.94 -16.00
CA ILE A 61 2.93 5.56 -15.51
C ILE A 61 2.19 5.63 -14.18
N GLN A 62 1.05 4.94 -14.11
CA GLN A 62 0.22 4.85 -12.91
C GLN A 62 0.33 3.45 -12.33
N LYS A 63 0.51 3.35 -11.01
CA LYS A 63 0.62 2.09 -10.26
C LYS A 63 -0.66 1.84 -9.46
N PHE A 64 -1.22 0.65 -9.61
CA PHE A 64 -2.44 0.21 -8.95
C PHE A 64 -2.20 -1.11 -8.21
N GLY A 65 -2.96 -1.34 -7.14
CA GLY A 65 -3.09 -2.69 -6.57
C GLY A 65 -4.09 -3.50 -7.40
N LEU A 66 -4.10 -4.81 -7.16
CA LEU A 66 -5.02 -5.72 -7.80
C LEU A 66 -5.85 -6.44 -6.72
N ASP A 67 -7.17 -6.34 -6.80
CA ASP A 67 -8.11 -7.03 -5.93
C ASP A 67 -9.10 -7.86 -6.75
N PHE A 68 -9.84 -8.76 -6.10
CA PHE A 68 -10.84 -9.62 -6.73
C PHE A 68 -12.15 -9.59 -5.96
N ASP A 69 -13.22 -9.08 -6.60
CA ASP A 69 -14.54 -8.95 -5.98
C ASP A 69 -15.39 -10.23 -6.02
N GLY A 70 -14.82 -11.34 -6.48
CA GLY A 70 -15.52 -12.61 -6.72
C GLY A 70 -15.95 -12.81 -8.18
N LYS A 71 -15.91 -11.77 -9.01
CA LYS A 71 -16.28 -11.82 -10.44
C LYS A 71 -15.25 -11.18 -11.35
N ASN A 72 -14.72 -10.01 -10.99
CA ASN A 72 -13.78 -9.23 -11.77
C ASN A 72 -12.56 -8.87 -10.93
N PHE A 73 -11.44 -8.69 -11.63
CA PHE A 73 -10.27 -8.03 -11.05
C PHE A 73 -10.49 -6.52 -11.03
N LEU A 74 -10.20 -5.92 -9.88
CA LEU A 74 -10.35 -4.49 -9.63
C LEU A 74 -8.98 -3.85 -9.47
N LEU A 75 -8.74 -2.77 -10.22
CA LEU A 75 -7.58 -1.91 -9.98
C LEU A 75 -7.87 -1.02 -8.78
N THR A 76 -7.14 -1.22 -7.69
CA THR A 76 -7.30 -0.47 -6.46
C THR A 76 -6.28 0.66 -6.37
N THR A 77 -6.71 1.83 -5.89
CA THR A 77 -5.84 2.99 -5.71
C THR A 77 -4.74 2.70 -4.68
N LYS A 78 -3.48 2.87 -5.05
CA LYS A 78 -2.35 2.92 -4.12
C LYS A 78 -2.11 4.37 -3.69
N LYS A 79 -1.70 4.57 -2.44
CA LYS A 79 -1.33 5.88 -1.89
C LYS A 79 0.12 5.84 -1.44
N THR A 80 0.81 6.96 -1.60
CA THR A 80 2.14 7.13 -1.02
C THR A 80 2.01 7.33 0.48
N ASP A 81 2.98 6.79 1.24
CA ASP A 81 3.11 7.06 2.68
C ASP A 81 4.48 7.67 2.97
N CYS A 82 4.51 8.57 3.94
CA CYS A 82 5.76 9.06 4.50
C CYS A 82 6.20 8.13 5.62
N LEU A 83 7.21 7.30 5.34
CA LEU A 83 7.70 6.31 6.29
C LEU A 83 8.51 6.93 7.46
N ALA A 84 8.97 8.18 7.32
CA ALA A 84 9.76 8.90 8.32
C ALA A 84 8.97 10.06 8.96
N LYS A 85 7.78 9.76 9.50
CA LYS A 85 6.81 10.77 9.99
C LYS A 85 7.41 11.78 10.97
N ASP A 86 8.25 11.30 11.88
CA ASP A 86 8.90 12.12 12.92
C ASP A 86 9.93 13.09 12.34
N ASN A 87 10.65 12.68 11.29
CA ASN A 87 11.66 13.51 10.61
C ASN A 87 11.03 14.51 9.62
N CYS A 88 9.82 14.24 9.16
CA CYS A 88 9.09 15.08 8.21
C CYS A 88 8.06 16.00 8.88
N GLY A 89 8.05 16.09 10.22
CA GLY A 89 7.17 17.01 10.95
C GLY A 89 5.68 16.68 10.81
N ILE A 90 5.33 15.43 10.50
CA ILE A 90 3.94 15.01 10.36
C ILE A 90 3.35 14.87 11.77
N PRO A 91 2.22 15.54 12.09
CA PRO A 91 1.59 15.42 13.39
C PRO A 91 1.23 13.95 13.64
N LYS A 92 1.73 13.36 14.73
CA LYS A 92 1.24 12.05 15.18
C LYS A 92 -0.25 12.20 15.43
N GLU A 93 -1.08 11.39 14.74
CA GLU A 93 -2.50 11.36 15.03
C GLU A 93 -2.66 11.10 16.52
N LYS A 94 -3.27 12.06 17.23
CA LYS A 94 -3.57 11.89 18.65
C LYS A 94 -4.52 10.71 18.75
N THR A 95 -4.08 9.64 19.43
CA THR A 95 -4.93 8.51 19.77
C THR A 95 -6.20 9.07 20.40
N LYS A 96 -7.36 8.78 19.81
CA LYS A 96 -8.66 9.13 20.39
C LYS A 96 -8.88 8.23 21.61
N VAL A 97 -8.21 8.55 22.72
CA VAL A 97 -8.56 8.00 24.02
C VAL A 97 -9.92 8.54 24.41
N LYS A 98 -10.84 7.66 24.82
CA LYS A 98 -12.09 8.11 25.43
C LYS A 98 -11.70 8.77 26.75
N LEU A 99 -12.18 9.99 26.99
CA LEU A 99 -11.95 10.72 28.24
C LEU A 99 -12.39 9.92 29.49
N SER A 100 -13.29 8.94 29.33
CA SER A 100 -13.71 8.01 30.38
C SER A 100 -12.58 7.15 30.95
N ASP A 101 -11.52 6.90 30.17
CA ASP A 101 -10.43 6.00 30.56
C ASP A 101 -9.31 6.75 31.30
N LEU A 102 -9.34 8.09 31.31
CA LEU A 102 -8.42 8.95 32.07
C LEU A 102 -8.95 9.27 33.49
N ALA A 103 -10.18 8.90 33.82
CA ALA A 103 -10.84 9.27 35.08
C ALA A 103 -10.52 8.34 36.27
N ASN A 104 -9.42 7.59 36.23
CA ASN A 104 -9.05 6.64 37.28
C ASN A 104 -7.68 6.92 37.93
N GLU A 105 -7.20 8.17 37.87
CA GLU A 105 -6.24 8.67 38.85
C GLU A 105 -7.00 9.49 39.90
N PRO A 106 -6.79 9.24 41.22
CA PRO A 106 -7.39 10.03 42.27
C PRO A 106 -6.77 11.42 42.25
N CYS A 107 -7.43 12.33 41.53
CA CYS A 107 -7.24 13.75 41.70
C CYS A 107 -7.81 14.09 43.08
N CYS A 108 -6.94 14.60 43.95
CA CYS A 108 -7.17 15.02 45.34
C CYS A 108 -6.81 13.97 46.41
N SER A 109 -5.68 14.21 47.09
CA SER A 109 -5.48 13.82 48.48
C SER A 109 -6.47 14.58 49.37
N GLU A 110 -6.89 14.00 50.50
CA GLU A 110 -7.94 14.52 51.40
C GLU A 110 -7.68 15.94 51.98
N ASP A 111 -6.47 16.51 51.81
CA ASP A 111 -6.07 17.82 52.33
C ASP A 111 -5.76 18.89 51.24
N GLY A 112 -6.14 18.67 49.97
CA GLY A 112 -5.80 19.57 48.87
C GLY A 112 -6.96 20.42 48.33
N ASN A 113 -7.05 21.69 48.73
CA ASN A 113 -7.90 22.71 48.10
C ASN A 113 -7.43 23.00 46.67
N CYS A 114 -8.15 22.49 45.66
CA CYS A 114 -7.92 22.83 44.25
C CYS A 114 -9.05 23.75 43.75
N CYS A 115 -8.67 24.96 43.34
CA CYS A 115 -9.47 25.91 42.57
C CYS A 115 -9.56 25.50 41.09
#